data_AF-A0A4R7D8E3-F1
#
_entry.id   AF-A0A4R7D8E3-F1
#
_cell.length_a   1.000
_cell.length_b   1.000
_cell.length_c   1.000
_cell.angle_alpha   90.00
_cell.angle_beta   90.00
_cell.angle_gamma   90.00
#
_symmetry.space_group_name_H-M   'P 1'
#
loop_
_entity.id
_entity.type
_entity.pdbx_description
1 polymer ?
#
loop_
_entity_poly.entity_id
_entity_poly.type
_entity_poly.pdbx_seq_one_letter_code
_entity_poly.pdbx_strand_id
1 'polypeptide(L)'
;MKTGIAKEYWAEFQKRNPKYKPVPLPIRNYFCDNEKDANDCAELVQKGIKRATTHAVSSLHIHNENLPAVGDIAIITDWYGNPQAIIKTIRLLFDMLSKHRRSRPEARPKMSRTSPDELSKRFFP
;
A
#
# COMPACT_ATOMS: atom_id res chain seq x y z
N MET A 1 2.19 -23.43 0.00
CA MET A 1 2.93 -23.16 1.25
C MET A 1 3.91 -21.99 1.04
N LYS A 2 3.49 -20.73 1.23
CA LYS A 2 4.37 -19.52 1.08
C LYS A 2 4.59 -18.75 2.39
N THR A 3 4.06 -19.28 3.50
CA THR A 3 4.17 -18.66 4.82
C THR A 3 5.57 -18.79 5.42
N GLY A 4 6.35 -19.81 5.01
CA GLY A 4 7.73 -20.02 5.48
C GLY A 4 8.68 -18.90 5.09
N ILE A 5 8.69 -18.52 3.81
CA ILE A 5 9.58 -17.47 3.27
C ILE A 5 9.35 -16.12 3.97
N ALA A 6 8.09 -15.74 4.20
CA ALA A 6 7.77 -14.48 4.89
C ALA A 6 8.20 -14.51 6.37
N LYS A 7 8.11 -15.66 7.05
CA LYS A 7 8.60 -15.83 8.42
C LYS A 7 10.12 -15.69 8.51
N GLU A 8 10.84 -16.31 7.58
CA GLU A 8 12.29 -16.20 7.49
C GLU A 8 12.72 -14.76 7.23
N TYR A 9 12.11 -14.10 6.25
CA TYR A 9 12.37 -12.69 5.94
C TYR A 9 12.14 -11.77 7.15
N TRP A 10 11.04 -11.99 7.89
CA TRP A 10 10.75 -11.24 9.11
C TRP A 10 11.77 -11.52 10.22
N ALA A 11 12.16 -12.79 10.41
CA ALA A 11 13.16 -13.16 11.40
C ALA A 11 14.54 -12.53 11.10
N GLU A 12 14.95 -12.46 9.83
CA GLU A 12 16.16 -11.75 9.42
C GLU A 12 16.09 -10.26 9.72
N PHE A 13 14.94 -9.63 9.45
CA PHE A 13 14.72 -8.23 9.80
C PHE A 13 14.80 -7.99 11.31
N GLN A 14 14.20 -8.86 12.13
CA GLN A 14 14.26 -8.77 13.59
C GLN A 14 15.67 -8.99 14.14
N LYS A 15 16.49 -9.84 13.51
CA LYS A 15 17.92 -10.01 13.88
C LYS A 15 18.68 -8.69 13.71
N ARG A 16 18.44 -7.98 12.61
CA ARG A 16 19.07 -6.67 12.34
C ARG A 16 18.45 -5.52 13.13
N ASN A 17 17.20 -5.70 13.60
CA ASN A 17 16.45 -4.68 14.34
C ASN A 17 15.83 -5.29 15.61
N PRO A 18 16.61 -5.50 16.69
CA PRO A 18 16.14 -6.18 17.89
C PRO A 18 14.88 -5.58 18.54
N LYS A 19 14.64 -4.28 18.32
CA LYS A 19 13.42 -3.57 18.79
C LYS A 19 12.11 -4.15 18.26
N TYR A 20 12.13 -4.88 17.15
CA TYR A 20 10.94 -5.49 16.55
C TYR A 20 10.74 -6.97 16.92
N LYS A 21 11.59 -7.55 17.76
CA LYS A 21 11.39 -8.91 18.31
C LYS A 21 10.02 -9.16 18.97
N PRO A 22 9.45 -8.23 19.76
CA PRO A 22 8.14 -8.48 20.38
C PRO A 22 6.98 -8.33 19.39
N VAL A 23 7.22 -7.81 18.19
CA VAL A 23 6.17 -7.62 17.19
C VAL A 23 5.91 -8.95 16.47
N PRO A 24 4.64 -9.44 16.43
CA PRO A 24 4.30 -10.66 15.73
C PRO A 24 4.54 -10.54 14.22
N LEU A 25 4.45 -11.66 13.50
CA LEU A 25 4.58 -11.66 12.04
C LEU A 25 3.57 -10.68 11.41
N PRO A 26 4.02 -9.66 10.68
CA PRO A 26 3.13 -8.70 10.04
C PRO A 26 2.28 -9.32 8.94
N ILE A 27 1.19 -8.63 8.58
CA ILE A 27 0.40 -8.97 7.40
C ILE A 27 1.23 -8.84 6.13
N ARG A 28 0.82 -9.58 5.09
CA ARG A 28 1.55 -9.64 3.82
C ARG A 28 0.64 -9.27 2.67
N ASN A 29 0.95 -8.19 1.99
CA ASN A 29 0.13 -7.64 0.90
C ASN A 29 1.00 -7.31 -0.32
N TYR A 30 0.41 -7.37 -1.51
CA TYR A 30 0.93 -6.73 -2.72
C TYR A 30 0.08 -5.51 -3.06
N PHE A 31 0.61 -4.62 -3.89
CA PHE A 31 -0.14 -3.46 -4.39
C PHE A 31 -0.77 -3.77 -5.75
N CYS A 32 -1.83 -3.03 -6.09
CA CYS A 32 -2.55 -3.16 -7.37
C CYS A 32 -3.22 -4.53 -7.58
N ASP A 33 -3.97 -4.66 -8.66
CA ASP A 33 -4.83 -5.81 -8.97
C ASP A 33 -4.38 -6.61 -10.20
N ASN A 34 -3.19 -6.31 -10.73
CA ASN A 34 -2.56 -7.06 -11.81
C ASN A 34 -1.06 -7.29 -11.54
N GLU A 35 -0.51 -8.33 -12.17
CA GLU A 35 0.86 -8.79 -11.95
C GLU A 35 1.91 -7.72 -12.21
N LYS A 36 1.81 -7.03 -13.34
CA LYS A 36 2.80 -6.04 -13.75
C LYS A 36 2.87 -4.92 -12.72
N ASP A 37 1.73 -4.32 -12.39
CA ASP A 37 1.69 -3.19 -11.49
C ASP A 37 2.04 -3.58 -10.04
N ALA A 38 1.72 -4.80 -9.62
CA ALA A 38 2.12 -5.33 -8.32
C ALA A 38 3.63 -5.45 -8.19
N ASN A 39 4.28 -6.00 -9.22
CA ASN A 39 5.73 -6.15 -9.25
C ASN A 39 6.43 -4.78 -9.33
N ASP A 40 5.96 -3.89 -10.20
CA ASP A 40 6.49 -2.53 -10.34
C ASP A 40 6.35 -1.75 -9.02
N CYS A 41 5.18 -1.83 -8.36
CA CYS A 41 4.97 -1.18 -7.07
C CYS A 41 5.90 -1.74 -5.99
N ALA A 42 6.11 -3.06 -5.95
CA ALA A 42 7.00 -3.68 -4.97
C ALA A 42 8.45 -3.21 -5.16
N GLU A 43 8.91 -3.10 -6.42
CA GLU A 43 10.23 -2.57 -6.75
C GLU A 43 10.37 -1.09 -6.34
N LEU A 44 9.35 -0.27 -6.63
CA LEU A 44 9.34 1.15 -6.23
C LEU A 44 9.38 1.32 -4.70
N VAL A 45 8.73 0.45 -3.94
CA VAL A 45 8.79 0.45 -2.47
C VAL A 45 10.16 0.03 -1.99
N GLN A 46 10.73 -1.04 -2.56
CA GLN A 46 12.07 -1.52 -2.21
C GLN A 46 13.15 -0.46 -2.47
N LYS A 47 13.05 0.29 -3.57
CA LYS A 47 13.93 1.42 -3.89
C LYS A 47 13.65 2.67 -3.05
N GLY A 48 12.61 2.67 -2.22
CA GLY A 48 12.21 3.81 -1.39
C GLY A 48 11.58 4.97 -2.15
N ILE A 49 11.19 4.76 -3.41
CA ILE A 49 10.57 5.75 -4.30
C ILE A 49 9.08 5.87 -3.97
N LYS A 50 8.36 4.73 -3.90
CA LYS A 50 6.96 4.72 -3.47
C LYS A 50 6.89 4.74 -1.95
N ARG A 51 6.53 5.90 -1.40
CA ARG A 51 6.46 6.15 0.06
C ARG A 51 5.04 6.37 0.60
N ALA A 52 4.05 6.36 -0.27
CA ALA A 52 2.67 6.55 0.11
C ALA A 52 1.71 5.66 -0.70
N THR A 53 0.56 5.38 -0.10
CA THR A 53 -0.53 4.61 -0.68
C THR A 53 -1.86 5.19 -0.20
N THR A 54 -2.91 4.96 -0.98
CA THR A 54 -4.27 5.40 -0.69
C THR A 54 -5.22 4.23 -0.87
N HIS A 55 -6.12 4.04 0.09
CA HIS A 55 -7.22 3.08 0.00
C HIS A 55 -8.54 3.84 -0.12
N ALA A 56 -9.48 3.30 -0.90
CA ALA A 56 -10.85 3.78 -0.84
C ALA A 56 -11.50 3.30 0.46
N VAL A 57 -12.03 4.22 1.27
CA VAL A 57 -12.71 3.86 2.54
C VAL A 57 -13.86 2.88 2.31
N SER A 58 -14.59 3.03 1.20
CA SER A 58 -15.64 2.10 0.80
C SER A 58 -15.11 0.69 0.54
N SER A 59 -13.93 0.55 -0.07
CA SER A 59 -13.31 -0.75 -0.34
C SER A 59 -12.96 -1.45 0.97
N LEU A 60 -12.36 -0.75 1.93
CA LEU A 60 -12.06 -1.31 3.25
C LEU A 60 -13.33 -1.81 3.95
N HIS A 61 -14.43 -1.06 3.85
CA HIS A 61 -15.70 -1.45 4.44
C HIS A 61 -16.32 -2.69 3.76
N ILE A 62 -16.28 -2.76 2.42
CA ILE A 62 -16.79 -3.90 1.65
C ILE A 62 -16.00 -5.18 1.96
N HIS A 63 -14.69 -5.06 2.16
CA HIS A 63 -13.81 -6.18 2.48
C HIS A 63 -13.70 -6.46 3.99
N ASN A 64 -14.43 -5.71 4.82
CA ASN A 64 -14.41 -5.81 6.28
C ASN A 64 -12.97 -5.68 6.86
N GLU A 65 -12.16 -4.85 6.21
CA GLU A 65 -10.79 -4.51 6.60
C GLU A 65 -10.79 -3.31 7.55
N ASN A 66 -9.89 -3.35 8.53
CA ASN A 66 -9.70 -2.21 9.43
C ASN A 66 -9.05 -1.03 8.69
N LEU A 67 -9.36 0.18 9.13
CA LEU A 67 -8.59 1.35 8.72
C LEU A 67 -7.13 1.18 9.17
N PRO A 68 -6.15 1.57 8.34
CA PRO A 68 -4.75 1.53 8.75
C PRO A 68 -4.53 2.46 9.94
N ALA A 69 -3.64 2.07 10.85
CA ALA A 69 -3.21 2.82 12.00
C ALA A 69 -1.74 3.29 11.85
N VAL A 70 -1.40 4.41 12.49
CA VAL A 70 0.02 4.79 12.63
C VAL A 70 0.72 3.75 13.47
N GLY A 71 1.83 3.24 12.97
CA GLY A 71 2.58 2.16 13.60
C GLY A 71 2.40 0.80 12.94
N ASP A 72 1.38 0.63 12.09
CA ASP A 72 1.15 -0.62 11.36
C ASP A 72 2.39 -1.01 10.56
N ILE A 73 2.70 -2.30 10.59
CA ILE A 73 3.81 -2.89 9.85
C ILE A 73 3.21 -3.89 8.87
N ALA A 74 3.75 -3.90 7.64
CA ALA A 74 3.36 -4.86 6.61
C ALA A 74 4.59 -5.33 5.83
N ILE A 75 4.54 -6.57 5.38
CA ILE A 75 5.48 -7.14 4.42
C ILE A 75 4.87 -6.94 3.02
N ILE A 76 5.55 -6.20 2.17
CA ILE A 76 5.17 -6.00 0.79
C ILE A 76 5.75 -7.12 -0.06
N THR A 77 4.91 -7.73 -0.89
CA THR A 77 5.32 -8.78 -1.83
C THR A 77 5.17 -8.37 -3.27
N ASP A 78 5.85 -9.13 -4.12
CA ASP A 78 5.47 -9.23 -5.54
C ASP A 78 4.13 -9.98 -5.72
N TRP A 79 3.68 -10.09 -6.98
CA TRP A 79 2.47 -10.82 -7.35
C TRP A 79 2.49 -12.29 -6.91
N TYR A 80 3.68 -12.90 -6.88
CA TYR A 80 3.88 -14.29 -6.51
C TYR A 80 3.99 -14.49 -4.99
N GLY A 81 3.92 -13.43 -4.19
CA GLY A 81 3.99 -13.52 -2.73
C GLY A 81 5.41 -13.65 -2.17
N ASN A 82 6.44 -13.34 -2.95
CA ASN A 82 7.81 -13.24 -2.44
C ASN A 82 7.98 -11.89 -1.76
N PRO A 83 8.52 -11.85 -0.53
CA PRO A 83 8.69 -10.61 0.22
C PRO A 83 9.77 -9.73 -0.41
N GLN A 84 9.42 -8.47 -0.68
CA GLN A 84 10.29 -7.48 -1.33
C GLN A 84 10.73 -6.36 -0.37
N ALA A 85 9.85 -5.98 0.57
CA ALA A 85 10.13 -4.94 1.54
C ALA A 85 9.29 -5.09 2.82
N ILE A 86 9.74 -4.46 3.91
CA ILE A 86 8.95 -4.24 5.13
C ILE A 86 8.69 -2.75 5.25
N ILE A 87 7.43 -2.37 5.41
CA ILE A 87 7.02 -0.97 5.56
C ILE A 87 6.40 -0.73 6.95
N LYS A 88 6.46 0.52 7.40
CA LYS A 88 5.77 0.99 8.59
C LYS A 88 4.96 2.24 8.25
N THR A 89 3.70 2.27 8.62
CA THR A 89 2.83 3.44 8.49
C THR A 89 3.26 4.50 9.50
N ILE A 90 3.73 5.65 9.03
CA ILE A 90 4.20 6.75 9.89
C ILE A 90 3.19 7.90 10.00
N ARG A 91 2.27 8.02 9.03
CA ARG A 91 1.30 9.11 8.95
C ARG A 91 0.06 8.64 8.23
N LEU A 92 -1.09 9.06 8.72
CA LEU A 92 -2.38 8.90 8.06
C LEU A 92 -2.90 10.28 7.65
N LEU A 93 -3.43 10.35 6.43
CA LEU A 93 -4.12 11.52 5.91
C LEU A 93 -5.53 11.08 5.55
N PHE A 94 -6.50 11.56 6.31
CA PHE A 94 -7.91 11.41 5.96
C PHE A 94 -8.31 12.65 5.19
N ASP A 95 -8.35 12.53 3.86
CA ASP A 95 -8.99 13.55 3.05
C ASP A 95 -10.51 13.35 3.17
N MET A 96 -11.12 14.07 4.09
CA MET A 96 -12.56 14.24 4.17
C MET A 96 -12.99 15.02 2.92
N LEU A 97 -13.16 14.34 1.79
CA LEU A 97 -13.90 14.87 0.64
C LEU A 97 -15.40 14.93 0.99
N SER A 98 -15.74 15.72 1.99
CA SER A 98 -17.10 15.99 2.44
C SER A 98 -17.26 17.51 2.57
N LYS A 99 -17.49 18.16 1.41
CA LYS A 99 -18.63 19.10 1.29
C LYS A 99 -18.98 19.66 -0.09
N HIS A 100 -18.21 19.52 -1.17
CA HIS A 100 -18.62 20.09 -2.47
C HIS A 100 -18.47 19.09 -3.64
N ARG A 101 -19.45 18.20 -3.79
CA ARG A 101 -19.80 17.65 -5.11
C ARG A 101 -21.28 17.94 -5.37
N ARG A 102 -21.64 19.24 -5.40
CA ARG A 102 -22.87 19.67 -6.06
C ARG A 102 -22.66 19.50 -7.57
N SER A 103 -23.58 18.78 -8.20
CA SER A 103 -23.79 18.65 -9.65
C SER A 103 -22.54 18.44 -10.50
N ARG A 104 -22.25 17.19 -10.86
CA ARG A 104 -21.55 16.92 -12.13
C ARG A 104 -22.64 16.86 -13.21
N PRO A 105 -22.79 17.86 -14.10
CA PRO A 105 -23.60 17.66 -15.29
C PRO A 105 -22.92 16.58 -16.12
N GLU A 106 -23.72 15.71 -16.73
CA GLU A 106 -23.24 14.75 -17.72
C GLU A 106 -22.54 15.49 -18.87
N ALA A 107 -21.22 15.46 -18.84
CA ALA A 107 -20.40 15.53 -20.05
C ALA A 107 -19.17 14.66 -19.78
N ARG A 108 -19.07 13.53 -20.47
CA ARG A 108 -17.82 12.78 -20.60
C ARG A 108 -17.04 13.41 -21.76
N PRO A 109 -16.01 14.23 -21.54
CA PRO A 109 -14.93 14.28 -22.50
C PRO A 109 -14.15 12.97 -22.37
N LYS A 110 -13.74 12.38 -23.49
CA LYS A 110 -12.86 11.20 -23.50
C LYS A 110 -11.57 11.57 -22.76
N MET A 111 -11.47 11.14 -21.51
CA MET A 111 -10.27 11.31 -20.70
C MET A 111 -9.31 10.21 -21.16
N SER A 112 -8.24 10.61 -21.86
CA SER A 112 -7.07 9.75 -22.03
C SER A 112 -6.62 9.31 -20.64
N ARG A 113 -6.26 8.03 -20.51
CA ARG A 113 -5.80 7.42 -19.26
C ARG A 113 -4.61 8.24 -18.76
N THR A 114 -4.81 9.07 -17.76
CA THR A 114 -3.70 9.72 -17.07
C THR A 114 -2.95 8.63 -16.32
N SER A 115 -1.64 8.52 -16.58
CA SER A 115 -0.83 7.42 -16.03
C SER A 115 -0.78 7.52 -14.50
N PRO A 116 -0.56 6.40 -13.79
CA PRO A 116 -0.40 6.39 -12.33
C PRO A 116 0.60 7.43 -11.79
N ASP A 117 1.55 7.87 -12.62
CA ASP A 117 2.54 8.90 -12.29
C ASP A 117 1.93 10.29 -12.03
N GLU A 118 0.80 10.63 -12.66
CA GLU A 118 0.15 11.94 -12.44
C GLU A 118 -0.62 11.99 -11.12
N LEU A 119 -1.20 10.87 -10.67
CA LEU A 119 -1.88 10.80 -9.38
C LEU A 119 -0.89 10.87 -8.22
N SER A 120 0.30 10.28 -8.40
CA SER A 120 1.42 10.39 -7.46
C SER A 120 1.82 11.86 -7.21
N LYS A 121 2.00 12.64 -8.28
CA LYS A 121 2.43 14.05 -8.20
C LYS A 121 1.38 14.99 -7.60
N ARG A 122 0.10 14.63 -7.67
CA ARG A 122 -1.00 15.51 -7.22
C ARG A 122 -1.31 15.41 -5.73
N PHE A 123 -0.96 14.28 -5.10
CA PHE A 123 -1.25 14.03 -3.68
C PHE A 123 -0.01 14.00 -2.78
N PHE A 124 1.19 13.97 -3.34
CA PHE A 124 2.43 13.86 -2.58
C PHE A 124 3.48 14.85 -3.12
N PRO A 125 3.51 16.10 -2.60
CA PRO A 125 4.66 17.00 -2.77
C PRO A 125 5.91 16.46 -2.06
#